data_AF-A0A496P0B0-F1
#
_entry.id   AF-A0A496P0B0-F1
#
_cell.length_a   1.000
_cell.length_b   1.000
_cell.length_c   1.000
_cell.angle_alpha   90.00
_cell.angle_beta   90.00
_cell.angle_gamma   90.00
#
_symmetry.space_group_name_H-M   'P 1'
#
loop_
_entity.id
_entity.type
_entity.pdbx_description
1 polymer ?
#
loop_
_entity_poly.entity_id
_entity_poly.type
_entity_poly.pdbx_seq_one_letter_code
_entity_poly.pdbx_strand_id
1 'polypeptide(L)' 'MSVKIRLQRHGKKGKPFFHIVVADSRARRDGR' A
#
# COMPACT_ATOMS: atom_id res chain seq x y z
N MET A 1 -0.84 -5.49 -16.74
CA MET A 1 -0.63 -6.16 -15.45
C MET A 1 0.83 -5.93 -15.11
N SER A 2 1.12 -4.88 -14.35
CA SER A 2 2.49 -4.53 -13.96
C SER A 2 2.55 -4.47 -12.44
N VAL A 3 3.44 -5.27 -11.89
CA VAL A 3 3.66 -5.33 -10.45
C VAL A 3 4.55 -4.17 -10.05
N LYS A 4 4.14 -3.41 -9.04
CA LYS A 4 4.86 -2.26 -8.52
C LYS A 4 5.15 -2.45 -7.04
N ILE A 5 6.34 -2.04 -6.65
CA ILE A 5 6.68 -1.87 -5.23
C ILE A 5 6.07 -0.53 -4.79
N ARG A 6 5.24 -0.55 -3.75
CA ARG A 6 4.55 0.64 -3.24
C ARG A 6 4.38 0.59 -1.73
N LEU A 7 3.97 1.71 -1.16
CA LEU A 7 3.65 1.82 0.27
C LEU A 7 2.15 1.63 0.50
N GLN A 8 1.80 0.77 1.45
CA GLN A 8 0.45 0.62 1.97
C GLN A 8 0.33 1.38 3.28
N ARG A 9 -0.69 2.23 3.42
CA ARG A 9 -0.88 3.04 4.63
C ARG A 9 -1.67 2.26 5.68
N HIS A 10 -1.04 2.11 6.82
CA HIS A 10 -1.59 1.57 8.06
C HIS A 10 -1.54 2.61 9.18
N GLY A 11 -2.13 2.29 10.32
CA GLY A 11 -2.14 3.16 11.49
C GLY A 11 -3.28 4.19 11.50
N LYS A 12 -3.22 5.10 12.47
CA LYS A 12 -4.31 6.01 12.82
C LYS A 12 -4.06 7.45 12.36
N LYS A 13 -5.08 8.30 12.41
CA LYS A 13 -4.92 9.74 12.16
C LYS A 13 -3.88 10.31 13.15
N GLY A 14 -2.87 11.00 12.65
CA GLY A 14 -1.76 11.55 13.43
C GLY A 14 -0.62 10.56 13.75
N LYS A 15 -0.78 9.26 13.45
CA LYS A 15 0.30 8.25 13.57
C LYS A 15 0.22 7.23 12.42
N PRO A 16 0.56 7.63 11.17
CA PRO A 16 0.59 6.70 10.04
C PRO A 16 1.80 5.76 10.14
N PHE A 17 1.61 4.52 9.70
CA PHE A 17 2.65 3.52 9.50
C PHE A 17 2.57 3.00 8.07
N PHE A 18 3.69 2.70 7.43
CA PHE A 18 3.70 2.31 6.02
C PHE A 18 4.40 0.96 5.84
N HIS A 19 3.76 0.05 5.12
CA HIS A 19 4.37 -1.22 4.72
C HIS A 19 4.82 -1.14 3.27
N ILE A 20 6.02 -1.65 2.98
CA ILE A 20 6.47 -1.86 1.61
C ILE A 20 5.77 -3.12 1.10
N VAL A 21 4.98 -2.99 0.04
CA VAL A 21 4.18 -4.06 -0.54
C VAL A 21 4.42 -4.13 -2.04
N VAL A 22 4.50 -5.34 -2.55
CA VAL A 22 4.61 -5.64 -3.98
C VAL A 22 3.22 -6.00 -4.48
N ALA A 23 2.58 -5.14 -5.28
CA ALA A 23 1.20 -5.32 -5.73
C ALA A 23 1.00 -4.92 -7.19
N ASP A 24 0.01 -5.51 -7.87
CA ASP A 24 -0.36 -5.09 -9.23
C ASP A 24 -0.82 -3.62 -9.23
N SER A 25 -0.51 -2.91 -10.31
CA SER A 25 -0.85 -1.50 -10.45
C SER A 25 -2.34 -1.19 -10.33
N ARG A 26 -3.22 -2.17 -10.58
CA ARG A 26 -4.68 -2.01 -10.50
C ARG A 26 -5.25 -2.29 -9.11
N ALA A 27 -4.45 -2.85 -8.19
CA ALA A 27 -4.89 -3.14 -6.83
C ALA A 27 -5.10 -1.84 -6.03
N ARG A 28 -6.06 -1.81 -5.10
CA ARG A 28 -6.33 -0.63 -4.25
C ARG A 28 -5.15 -0.38 -3.29
N ARG A 29 -4.88 0.87 -2.91
CA ARG A 29 -3.69 1.23 -2.09
C ARG A 29 -3.68 0.56 -0.71
N ASP A 30 -4.81 0.58 -0.01
CA ASP A 30 -4.91 0.15 1.39
C ASP A 30 -5.69 -1.17 1.56
N GLY A 31 -5.58 -2.08 0.59
CA GLY A 31 -6.27 -3.37 0.60
C GLY A 31 -5.69 -4.36 -0.41
N ARG A 32 -6.46 -5.42 -0.71
CA ARG A 32 -6.21 -6.30 -1.85
C ARG A 32 -6.59 -5.61 -3.17
#